data_AF-A0A3P7QII3-F1
#
_entry.id   AF-A0A3P7QII3-F1
#
_cell.length_a   1.000
_cell.length_b   1.000
_cell.length_c   1.000
_cell.angle_alpha   90.00
_cell.angle_beta   90.00
_cell.angle_gamma   90.00
#
_symmetry.space_group_name_H-M   'P 1'
#
loop_
_entity.id
_entity.type
_entity.pdbx_description
1 polymer ?
#
loop_
_entity_poly.entity_id
_entity_poly.type
_entity_poly.pdbx_seq_one_letter_code
_entity_poly.pdbx_strand_id
1 'polypeptide(L)'
;MVGFKTNDGREIAVPFIELPTKRELPDYYEVVHNPMDFARIKKKIDKGRYSTIEEMGHDVKLLCENARVCWLIQHFQHFYTFNSFIHRSYEF
;
A
#
# COMPACT_ATOMS: atom_id res chain seq x y z
N MET A 1 0.37 -16.35 -11.15
CA MET A 1 -0.32 -15.22 -10.47
C MET A 1 -0.38 -14.10 -11.50
N VAL A 2 -1.57 -13.66 -11.89
CA VAL A 2 -1.77 -12.73 -13.03
C VAL A 2 -1.37 -11.31 -12.58
N GLY A 3 -0.23 -10.82 -13.07
CA GLY A 3 0.26 -9.47 -12.76
C GLY A 3 -0.46 -8.43 -13.62
N PHE A 4 -1.33 -7.63 -13.02
CA PHE A 4 -1.92 -6.47 -13.69
C PHE A 4 -0.89 -5.32 -13.70
N LYS A 5 -0.54 -4.85 -14.91
CA LYS A 5 0.42 -3.76 -15.14
C LYS A 5 -0.31 -2.53 -15.68
N THR A 6 0.09 -1.33 -15.24
CA THR A 6 -0.31 -0.08 -15.89
C THR A 6 0.33 0.04 -17.28
N ASN A 7 -0.15 0.97 -18.10
CA ASN A 7 0.38 1.24 -19.45
C ASN A 7 1.87 1.61 -19.43
N ASP A 8 2.36 2.11 -18.30
CA ASP A 8 3.74 2.50 -18.02
C ASP A 8 4.57 1.34 -17.43
N GLY A 9 4.02 0.12 -17.43
CA GLY A 9 4.70 -1.12 -17.04
C GLY A 9 4.78 -1.37 -15.53
N ARG A 10 4.23 -0.49 -14.69
CA ARG A 10 4.19 -0.68 -13.24
C ARG A 10 3.17 -1.74 -12.88
N GLU A 11 3.58 -2.75 -12.12
CA GLU A 11 2.66 -3.73 -11.57
C GLU A 11 1.78 -3.08 -10.50
N ILE A 12 0.49 -2.94 -10.80
CA ILE A 12 -0.53 -2.32 -9.95
C ILE A 12 -0.67 -3.07 -8.64
N ALA A 13 -0.35 -4.37 -8.66
CA ALA A 13 -0.43 -5.26 -7.52
C ALA A 13 0.74 -5.11 -6.53
N VAL A 14 1.90 -4.55 -6.93
CA VAL A 14 3.12 -4.55 -6.09
C VAL A 14 2.92 -3.89 -4.72
N PRO A 15 2.26 -2.72 -4.59
CA PRO A 15 1.98 -2.11 -3.28
C PRO A 15 1.05 -2.93 -2.39
N PHE A 16 0.28 -3.86 -2.97
CA PHE A 16 -0.59 -4.79 -2.24
C PHE A 16 0.10 -6.11 -1.87
N ILE A 17 1.22 -6.43 -2.54
CA ILE A 17 2.01 -7.64 -2.32
C ILE A 17 3.03 -7.39 -1.20
N GLU A 18 3.67 -6.21 -1.19
CA GLU A 18 4.68 -5.85 -0.20
C GLU A 18 4.60 -4.35 0.12
N LEU A 19 4.39 -4.04 1.40
CA LEU A 19 4.33 -2.66 1.87
C LEU A 19 5.72 -2.00 1.80
N PRO A 20 5.82 -0.73 1.37
CA PRO A 20 7.06 0.03 1.44
C PRO A 20 7.62 -0.01 2.86
N THR A 21 8.94 -0.07 2.98
CA THR A 21 9.57 -0.07 4.31
C THR A 21 9.35 1.27 5.01
N LYS A 22 9.42 1.28 6.35
CA LYS A 22 9.29 2.52 7.15
C LYS A 22 10.31 3.60 6.78
N ARG A 23 11.44 3.21 6.17
CA ARG A 23 12.46 4.13 5.67
C ARG A 23 12.05 4.78 4.35
N GLU A 24 11.33 4.07 3.50
CA GLU A 24 10.90 4.56 2.18
C GLU A 24 9.64 5.42 2.27
N LEU A 25 8.74 5.10 3.20
CA LEU A 25 7.48 5.82 3.37
C LEU A 25 7.13 6.01 4.86
N PRO A 26 7.87 6.87 5.59
CA PRO A 26 7.62 7.10 7.02
C PRO A 26 6.19 7.60 7.29
N ASP A 27 5.68 8.51 6.46
CA ASP A 27 4.33 9.10 6.57
C ASP A 27 3.22 8.03 6.58
N TYR A 28 3.41 6.95 5.82
CA TYR A 28 2.46 5.84 5.81
C TYR A 28 2.36 5.17 7.17
N TYR A 29 3.46 5.04 7.91
CA TYR A 29 3.48 4.46 9.25
C TYR A 29 3.09 5.44 10.36
N GLU A 30 2.99 6.74 10.05
CA GLU A 30 2.36 7.71 10.94
C GLU A 30 0.83 7.60 10.89
N VAL A 31 0.27 7.32 9.71
CA VAL A 31 -1.18 7.20 9.50
C VAL A 31 -1.69 5.77 9.73
N VAL A 32 -0.93 4.76 9.31
CA VAL A 32 -1.29 3.34 9.44
C VAL A 32 -0.56 2.71 10.60
N HIS A 33 -1.27 2.58 11.73
CA HIS A 33 -0.73 1.99 12.95
C HIS A 33 -0.60 0.46 12.89
N ASN A 34 -1.47 -0.21 12.15
CA ASN A 34 -1.50 -1.67 12.03
C ASN A 34 -1.31 -2.11 10.57
N PRO A 35 -0.06 -2.16 10.07
CA PRO A 35 0.21 -2.59 8.70
C PRO A 35 -0.22 -4.04 8.48
N MET A 36 -0.97 -4.26 7.40
CA MET A 36 -1.50 -5.56 7.00
C MET A 36 -1.30 -5.74 5.50
N ASP A 37 -0.88 -6.92 5.08
CA ASP A 37 -0.57 -7.32 3.70
C ASP A 37 -1.02 -8.77 3.47
N PHE A 38 -1.17 -9.19 2.20
CA PHE A 38 -1.59 -10.56 1.89
C PHE A 38 -0.58 -11.63 2.35
N ALA A 39 0.70 -11.29 2.46
CA ALA A 39 1.72 -12.21 2.95
C ALA A 39 1.54 -12.52 4.46
N ARG A 40 1.17 -11.53 5.27
CA ARG A 40 0.83 -11.65 6.69
C ARG A 40 -0.45 -12.43 6.89
N ILE A 41 -1.49 -12.17 6.10
CA ILE A 41 -2.74 -12.94 6.15
C ILE A 41 -2.45 -14.40 5.81
N LYS A 42 -1.71 -14.67 4.73
CA LYS A 42 -1.28 -16.03 4.36
C LYS A 42 -0.50 -16.71 5.48
N LYS A 43 0.46 -16.00 6.10
CA LYS A 43 1.23 -16.52 7.24
C LYS A 43 0.36 -16.81 8.47
N LYS A 44 -0.70 -16.02 8.71
CA LYS A 44 -1.66 -16.27 9.79
C LYS A 44 -2.54 -17.48 9.49
N ILE A 45 -2.96 -17.67 8.24
CA ILE A 45 -3.66 -18.88 7.77
C ILE A 45 -2.77 -20.12 7.96
N ASP A 46 -1.54 -20.08 7.43
CA ASP A 46 -0.61 -21.22 7.48
C ASP A 46 -0.23 -21.62 8.92
N LYS A 47 -0.33 -20.66 9.87
CA LYS A 47 -0.09 -20.89 11.31
C LYS A 47 -1.36 -21.21 12.11
N GLY A 48 -2.52 -21.34 11.47
CA GLY A 48 -3.79 -21.58 12.14
C GLY A 48 -4.17 -20.49 13.15
N ARG A 49 -3.81 -19.23 12.87
CA ARG A 49 -4.03 -18.08 13.77
C ARG A 49 -5.42 -17.46 13.65
N TYR A 50 -6.23 -17.92 12.71
CA TYR A 50 -7.64 -17.55 12.61
C TYR A 50 -8.48 -18.69 13.18
N SER A 51 -9.17 -18.39 14.28
CA SER A 51 -10.11 -19.30 14.92
C SER A 51 -11.46 -19.27 14.22
N THR A 52 -11.79 -18.14 13.58
CA THR A 52 -13.04 -17.95 12.84
C THR A 52 -12.81 -17.20 11.52
N ILE A 53 -13.79 -17.30 10.61
CA ILE A 53 -13.76 -16.59 9.32
C ILE A 53 -13.88 -15.07 9.52
N GLU A 54 -14.57 -14.64 10.57
CA GLU A 54 -14.73 -13.22 10.92
C GLU A 54 -13.40 -12.57 11.25
N GLU A 55 -12.51 -13.28 11.97
CA GLU A 55 -11.15 -12.77 12.27
C GLU A 55 -10.32 -12.58 11.00
N MET A 56 -10.46 -13.49 10.02
CA MET A 56 -9.84 -13.34 8.70
C MET A 56 -10.46 -12.17 7.94
N GLY A 57 -11.78 -12.01 8.00
CA GLY A 57 -12.51 -10.91 7.38
C GLY A 57 -12.08 -9.54 7.91
N HIS A 58 -11.81 -9.43 9.21
CA HIS A 58 -11.28 -8.21 9.83
C HIS A 58 -9.92 -7.83 9.26
N ASP A 59 -9.00 -8.78 9.10
CA ASP A 59 -7.68 -8.51 8.53
C ASP A 59 -7.75 -8.17 7.04
N VAL A 60 -8.66 -8.79 6.29
CA VAL A 60 -8.91 -8.43 4.87
C VAL A 60 -9.48 -7.02 4.76
N LYS A 61 -10.39 -6.63 5.67
CA LYS A 61 -10.92 -5.26 5.71
C LYS A 61 -9.82 -4.25 6.05
N LEU A 62 -8.99 -4.56 7.05
CA LEU A 62 -7.86 -3.73 7.44
C LEU A 62 -6.85 -3.59 6.29
N LEU A 63 -6.59 -4.66 5.54
CA LEU A 63 -5.78 -4.62 4.32
C LEU A 63 -6.35 -3.62 3.30
N CYS A 64 -7.66 -3.65 3.03
CA CYS A 64 -8.31 -2.72 2.10
C CYS A 64 -8.22 -1.26 2.58
N GLU A 65 -8.42 -1.01 3.87
CA GLU A 65 -8.32 0.33 4.46
C GLU A 65 -6.89 0.87 4.37
N ASN A 66 -5.91 0.05 4.75
CA ASN A 66 -4.48 0.36 4.67
C ASN A 66 -4.03 0.59 3.23
N ALA A 67 -4.53 -0.21 2.30
CA ALA A 67 -4.24 -0.02 0.90
C ALA A 67 -4.79 1.33 0.43
N ARG A 68 -6.06 1.66 0.71
CA ARG A 68 -6.66 2.94 0.34
C ARG A 68 -5.84 4.14 0.82
N VAL A 69 -5.32 4.08 2.05
CA VAL A 69 -4.42 5.12 2.59
C VAL A 69 -3.10 5.17 1.82
N CYS A 70 -2.49 4.02 1.52
CA CYS A 70 -1.29 3.95 0.69
C CYS A 70 -1.52 4.55 -0.71
N TRP A 71 -2.66 4.22 -1.35
CA TRP A 71 -3.07 4.79 -2.63
C TRP A 71 -3.20 6.30 -2.56
N LEU A 72 -3.87 6.82 -1.53
CA LEU A 72 -3.98 8.27 -1.33
C LEU A 72 -2.61 8.92 -1.15
N ILE A 73 -1.78 8.40 -0.25
CA ILE A 73 -0.45 8.96 0.01
C ILE A 73 0.40 8.95 -1.26
N GLN A 74 0.46 7.83 -1.99
CA GLN A 74 1.21 7.76 -3.25
C GLN A 74 0.63 8.71 -4.31
N HIS A 75 -0.70 8.82 -4.44
CA HIS A 75 -1.31 9.75 -5.41
C HIS A 75 -1.02 11.21 -5.05
N PHE A 76 -1.07 11.56 -3.76
CA PHE A 76 -0.70 12.88 -3.27
C PHE A 76 0.79 13.15 -3.48
N GLN A 77 1.69 12.21 -3.21
CA GLN A 77 3.13 12.38 -3.42
C GLN A 77 3.49 12.56 -4.89
N HIS A 78 2.84 11.82 -5.80
CA HIS A 78 2.97 12.02 -7.24
C HIS A 78 2.45 13.40 -7.66
N PHE A 79 1.32 13.86 -7.11
CA PHE A 79 0.80 15.20 -7.36
C PHE A 79 1.73 16.31 -6.85
N TYR A 80 2.28 16.19 -5.63
CA TYR A 80 3.22 17.16 -5.06
C TYR A 80 4.59 17.14 -5.77
N THR A 81 5.10 15.97 -6.13
CA THR A 81 6.36 15.85 -6.88
C THR A 81 6.20 16.42 -8.28
N PHE A 82 5.06 16.17 -8.92
CA PHE A 82 4.74 16.79 -10.21
C PHE A 82 4.59 18.31 -10.09
N ASN A 83 3.85 18.82 -9.09
CA ASN A 83 3.71 20.26 -8.88
C ASN A 83 5.04 20.95 -8.56
N SER A 84 5.90 20.35 -7.75
CA SER A 84 7.24 20.88 -7.47
C SER A 84 8.17 20.82 -8.68
N PHE A 85 8.08 19.77 -9.50
CA PHE A 85 8.79 19.69 -10.78
C PHE A 85 8.34 20.79 -11.74
N ILE A 86 7.02 20.99 -11.87
CA ILE A 86 6.42 22.07 -12.65
C ILE A 86 6.88 23.43 -12.13
N HIS A 87 6.79 23.71 -10.83
CA HIS A 87 7.24 24.97 -10.24
C HIS A 87 8.72 25.25 -10.53
N ARG A 88 9.59 24.24 -10.44
CA ARG A 88 11.02 24.35 -10.74
C ARG A 88 11.32 24.53 -12.24
N SER A 89 10.38 24.14 -13.10
CA SER A 89 10.45 24.32 -14.55
C SER A 89 9.99 25.73 -14.99
N TYR A 90 9.18 26.40 -14.17
CA TYR A 90 8.69 27.77 -14.40
C TYR A 90 9.51 28.86 -13.68
N GLU A 91 10.58 28.48 -12.97
CA GLU A 91 11.59 29.40 -12.42
C GLU A 91 12.75 29.72 -13.40
N PHE A 92 12.58 29.41 -14.69
CA PHE A 92 13.47 29.85 -15.78
C PHE A 92 12.76 30.79 -16.76
#